data_AF-A0A6B2T0X6-F1
#
_entry.id   AF-A0A6B2T0X6-F1
#
_cell.length_a   1.000
_cell.length_b   1.000
_cell.length_c   1.000
_cell.angle_alpha   90.00
_cell.angle_beta   90.00
_cell.angle_gamma   90.00
#
_symmetry.space_group_name_H-M   'P 1'
#
loop_
_entity.id
_entity.type
_entity.pdbx_description
1 polymer ?
#
loop_
_entity_poly.entity_id
_entity_poly.type
_entity_poly.pdbx_seq_one_letter_code
_entity_poly.pdbx_strand_id
1 'polypeptide(L)' 'MDAHQARSLHEGRLMRLANVTGVGTGRDEHTGQDVIVVFVTHLVPRDRLRDADVVPDTLEGVPVRVLAIGEVDAHDGGA' A
#
# COMPACT_ATOMS: atom_id res chain seq x y z
N MET A 1 12.67 -0.35 -13.30
CA MET A 1 11.99 -0.92 -12.14
C MET A 1 10.60 -0.35 -12.18
N ASP A 2 9.63 -1.17 -12.55
CA ASP A 2 8.23 -0.72 -12.71
C ASP A 2 7.44 -0.98 -11.42
N ALA A 3 6.33 -0.27 -11.21
CA ALA A 3 5.52 -0.38 -9.99
C ALA A 3 5.10 -1.81 -9.67
N HIS A 4 4.82 -2.62 -10.69
CA HIS A 4 4.45 -4.03 -10.52
C HIS A 4 5.61 -4.87 -9.94
N GLN A 5 6.83 -4.69 -10.44
CA GLN A 5 8.00 -5.40 -9.93
C GLN A 5 8.37 -4.93 -8.52
N ALA A 6 8.39 -3.62 -8.31
CA ALA A 6 8.66 -3.03 -7.00
C ALA A 6 7.64 -3.47 -5.96
N ARG A 7 6.34 -3.50 -6.31
CA ARG A 7 5.29 -4.07 -5.45
C ARG A 7 5.60 -5.52 -5.11
N SER A 8 5.80 -6.39 -6.10
CA SER A 8 5.94 -7.84 -5.86
C SER A 8 7.13 -8.19 -4.96
N LEU A 9 8.24 -7.45 -5.07
CA LEU A 9 9.42 -7.65 -4.21
C LEU A 9 9.15 -7.28 -2.74
N HIS A 10 8.30 -6.27 -2.51
CA HIS A 10 8.03 -5.75 -1.17
C HIS A 10 6.68 -6.22 -0.59
N GLU A 11 5.81 -6.82 -1.41
CA GLU A 11 4.45 -7.26 -1.06
C GLU A 11 4.44 -8.13 0.20
N GLY A 12 5.29 -9.16 0.24
CA GLY A 12 5.38 -10.05 1.40
C GLY A 12 5.83 -9.36 2.69
N ARG A 13 6.58 -8.26 2.62
CA ARG A 13 6.95 -7.44 3.78
C ARG A 13 5.81 -6.50 4.17
N LEU A 14 5.20 -5.84 3.19
CA LEU A 14 4.11 -4.88 3.40
C LEU A 14 2.87 -5.57 4.00
N MET A 15 2.50 -6.77 3.52
CA MET A 15 1.39 -7.54 4.06
C MET A 15 1.63 -8.08 5.48
N ARG A 16 2.87 -7.99 6.01
CA ARG A 16 3.16 -8.32 7.42
C ARG A 16 2.95 -7.14 8.37
N LEU A 17 2.72 -5.94 7.85
CA LEU A 17 2.45 -4.76 8.65
C LEU A 17 1.04 -4.85 9.23
N ALA A 18 0.89 -4.49 10.51
CA ALA A 18 -0.35 -4.69 11.25
C ALA A 18 -1.59 -4.03 10.63
N ASN A 19 -1.39 -2.93 9.90
CA ASN A 19 -2.49 -2.11 9.37
C ASN A 19 -2.72 -2.32 7.87
N VAL A 20 -1.89 -3.11 7.18
CA VAL A 20 -1.97 -3.29 5.73
C VAL A 20 -2.96 -4.40 5.40
N THR A 21 -3.95 -4.08 4.58
CA THR A 21 -4.96 -5.02 4.09
C THR A 21 -4.64 -5.53 2.68
N GLY A 22 -3.93 -4.74 1.88
CA GLY A 22 -3.59 -5.10 0.51
C GLY A 22 -2.56 -4.16 -0.09
N VAL A 23 -1.93 -4.60 -1.18
CA VAL A 23 -1.02 -3.78 -1.97
C VAL A 23 -1.38 -3.92 -3.45
N GLY A 24 -1.57 -2.80 -4.13
CA GLY A 24 -1.84 -2.71 -5.55
C GLY A 24 -0.85 -1.81 -6.26
N THR A 25 -1.06 -1.67 -7.56
CA THR A 25 -0.40 -0.67 -8.41
C THR A 25 -1.46 0.21 -9.02
N GLY A 26 -1.18 1.50 -9.11
CA GLY A 26 -2.01 2.47 -9.79
C GLY A 26 -1.18 3.29 -10.76
N ARG A 27 -1.85 4.22 -11.44
CA ARG A 27 -1.21 5.27 -12.22
C ARG A 27 -1.66 6.61 -11.68
N ASP A 28 -0.72 7.48 -11.37
CA ASP A 28 -1.01 8.82 -10.90
C ASP A 28 -1.61 9.62 -12.07
N GLU A 29 -2.84 10.12 -11.90
CA GLU A 29 -3.57 10.80 -12.97
C GLU A 29 -2.96 12.17 -13.35
N HIS A 30 -2.21 12.77 -12.43
CA HIS A 30 -1.62 14.09 -12.63
C HIS A 30 -0.28 14.01 -13.35
N THR A 31 0.52 12.99 -13.03
CA THR A 31 1.88 12.81 -13.57
C THR A 31 1.97 11.69 -14.61
N GLY A 32 0.98 10.81 -14.69
CA GLY A 32 0.98 9.63 -15.56
C GLY A 32 1.94 8.52 -15.13
N GLN A 33 2.63 8.66 -13.99
CA GLN A 33 3.62 7.71 -13.50
C GLN A 33 2.97 6.54 -12.77
N ASP A 34 3.58 5.36 -12.87
CA ASP A 34 3.12 4.20 -12.12
C ASP A 34 3.46 4.37 -10.64
N VAL A 35 2.52 4.05 -9.77
CA VAL A 35 2.60 4.23 -8.32
C VAL A 35 2.20 2.94 -7.61
N ILE A 36 2.75 2.72 -6.43
CA ILE A 36 2.33 1.60 -5.58
C ILE A 36 1.27 2.11 -4.63
N VAL A 37 0.14 1.41 -4.56
CA VAL A 37 -0.98 1.79 -3.68
C VAL A 37 -1.04 0.79 -2.54
N VAL A 38 -0.83 1.26 -1.32
CA VAL A 38 -0.93 0.43 -0.11
C VAL A 38 -2.28 0.70 0.54
N PHE A 39 -3.07 -0.34 0.65
CA PHE A 39 -4.37 -0.29 1.31
C PHE A 39 -4.21 -0.63 2.79
N VAL A 40 -4.75 0.23 3.64
CA VAL A 40 -4.74 0.05 5.09
C VAL A 40 -6.14 0.15 5.66
N THR A 41 -6.38 -0.49 6.82
CA THR A 41 -7.66 -0.33 7.54
C THR A 41 -7.86 1.09 8.06
N HIS A 42 -6.79 1.69 8.58
CA HIS A 42 -6.80 3.04 9.13
C HIS A 42 -5.43 3.71 8.99
N LEU A 43 -5.43 5.05 8.84
CA LEU A 43 -4.20 5.83 8.84
C LEU A 43 -3.72 6.03 10.27
N VAL A 44 -2.46 5.67 10.54
CA VAL A 44 -1.79 5.95 11.81
C VAL A 44 -0.74 7.03 11.55
N PRO A 45 -0.67 8.09 12.39
CA PRO A 45 0.41 9.07 12.30
C PRO A 45 1.77 8.39 12.50
N ARG A 46 2.77 8.78 11.71
CA ARG A 46 4.14 8.24 11.81
C ARG A 46 4.72 8.29 13.23
N ASP A 47 4.42 9.36 13.99
CA ASP A 47 4.86 9.54 15.37
C ASP A 47 4.29 8.50 16.35
N ARG A 48 3.25 7.77 15.94
CA ARG A 48 2.64 6.67 16.69
C ARG A 48 2.89 5.29 16.06
N LEU A 49 3.56 5.22 14.91
CA LEU A 49 4.01 3.99 14.29
C LEU A 49 5.42 3.66 14.77
N ARG A 50 5.71 2.37 14.91
CA ARG A 50 7.10 1.92 15.07
C ARG A 50 7.79 2.12 13.72
N ASP A 51 9.06 2.51 13.72
CA ASP A 51 9.83 2.69 12.47
C ASP A 51 9.80 1.45 11.56
N ALA A 52 9.69 0.25 12.14
CA ALA A 52 9.56 -1.00 11.41
C ALA A 52 8.21 -1.18 10.69
N ASP A 53 7.16 -0.50 11.17
CA ASP A 53 5.79 -0.53 10.63
C ASP A 53 5.50 0.64 9.68
N VAL A 54 6.43 1.59 9.54
CA VAL A 54 6.28 2.73 8.62
C VAL A 54 6.39 2.23 7.18
N VAL A 55 5.36 2.53 6.40
CA VAL A 55 5.39 2.34 4.94
C VAL A 55 6.27 3.43 4.34
N PRO A 56 7.32 3.09 3.57
CA PRO A 56 8.16 4.09 2.93
C PRO A 56 7.39 4.82 1.83
N ASP A 57 7.67 6.11 1.66
CA ASP A 57 7.04 6.95 0.62
C ASP A 57 7.47 6.57 -0.81
N THR A 58 8.53 5.78 -0.93
CA THR A 58 9.10 5.32 -2.21
C THR A 58 9.64 3.90 -2.06
N LEU A 59 9.37 3.04 -3.04
CA LEU A 59 9.93 1.70 -3.13
C LEU A 59 10.62 1.55 -4.49
N GLU A 60 11.93 1.32 -4.48
CA GLU A 60 12.69 1.06 -5.72
C GLU A 60 12.60 2.22 -6.74
N GLY A 61 12.44 3.44 -6.25
CA GLY A 61 12.22 4.65 -7.06
C GLY A 61 10.77 4.88 -7.48
N VAL A 62 9.84 3.98 -7.13
CA VAL A 62 8.41 4.11 -7.41
C VAL A 62 7.71 4.76 -6.21
N PRO A 63 6.95 5.85 -6.40
CA PRO A 63 6.24 6.50 -5.30
C PRO A 63 5.13 5.60 -4.75
N VAL A 64 4.98 5.63 -3.42
CA VAL A 64 3.99 4.85 -2.68
C VAL A 64 2.89 5.79 -2.18
N ARG A 65 1.65 5.37 -2.37
CA ARG A 65 0.43 6.06 -1.95
C ARG A 65 -0.29 5.19 -0.93
N VAL A 66 -0.47 5.68 0.28
CA VAL A 66 -1.24 4.97 1.31
C VAL A 66 -2.69 5.44 1.24
N LEU A 67 -3.62 4.49 1.10
CA LEU A 67 -5.06 4.73 1.09
C LEU A 67 -5.72 3.94 2.22
N ALA A 68 -6.45 4.64 3.09
CA ALA A 68 -7.31 3.99 4.06
C ALA A 68 -8.66 3.67 3.41
N ILE A 69 -8.98 2.38 3.38
CA ILE A 69 -10.24 1.87 2.83
C ILE A 69 -11.23 1.45 3.92
N GLY A 70 -10.84 1.52 5.19
CA GLY A 70 -11.63 1.01 6.30
C GLY A 70 -11.50 -0.49 6.47
N GLU A 71 -12.37 -1.08 7.30
CA GLU A 71 -12.47 -2.54 7.42
C GLU A 71 -12.95 -3.12 6.09
N VAL A 72 -12.12 -3.99 5.51
CA VAL A 72 -12.49 -4.73 4.31
C VAL A 72 -13.36 -5.90 4.75
N ASP A 73 -14.67 -5.67 4.82
CA ASP A 73 -15.62 -6.78 4.80
C ASP A 73 -15.59 -7.39 3.40
N ALA A 74 -15.02 -8.60 3.29
CA ALA A 74 -15.24 -9.43 2.13
C ALA A 74 -16.73 -9.78 2.10
N HIS A 75 -17.55 -8.95 1.47
CA HIS A 75 -18.88 -9.35 1.06
C HIS A 75 -18.69 -10.44 0.00
N ASP A 76 -18.77 -11.69 0.45
CA ASP A 76 -18.98 -12.86 -0.39
C ASP A 76 -20.25 -12.59 -1.22
N GLY A 77 -20.05 -12.11 -2.44
CA GLY A 77 -21.10 -11.93 -3.42
C GLY A 77 -21.51 -13.28 -3.96
N GLY A 78 -22.12 -14.11 -3.10
CA GLY A 78 -22.82 -15.32 -3.50
C GLY A 78 -24.16 -14.92 -4.13
N ALA A 79 -24.28 -15.10 -5.44
CA ALA A 79 -25.55 -15.26 -6.15
C ALA A 79 -25.34 -16.13 -7.39
#